data_AF-A0AAW0CRF2-F1
#
_entry.id   AF-A0AAW0CRF2-F1
#
_cell.length_a   1.000
_cell.length_b   1.000
_cell.length_c   1.000
_cell.angle_alpha   90.00
_cell.angle_beta   90.00
_cell.angle_gamma   90.00
#
_symmetry.space_group_name_H-M   'P 1'
#
loop_
_entity.id
_entity.type
_entity.pdbx_description
1 polymer ?
#
loop_
_entity_poly.entity_id
_entity_poly.type
_entity_poly.pdbx_seq_one_letter_code
_entity_poly.pdbx_strand_id
1 'polypeptide(L)'
;MSDSETPSAKEQLTAHFEKSASAVRGYADQFESSYARPAMKTTSAYFDEYPITSTFVTIFASLTIFPVLTFIALSLFTILSLSFLALCCAFVVSSAVILFFLSILILCVITAFFASGFFTALAISTYLLWRFVTLVRSNGRDGLSSWAVETKTRFIRPKRREPSDESAVVVDMKEAPSEDILVGNVKQENS
;
A
#
# COMPACT_ATOMS: atom_id res chain seq x y z
N MET A 1 37.48 6.82 -4.94
CA MET A 1 36.22 6.22 -4.46
C MET A 1 35.42 7.40 -3.92
N SER A 2 34.59 7.99 -4.77
CA SER A 2 33.93 9.27 -4.49
C SER A 2 32.54 8.97 -3.99
N ASP A 3 32.29 9.32 -2.73
CA ASP A 3 30.97 9.22 -2.10
C ASP A 3 30.01 10.14 -2.84
N SER A 4 29.13 9.55 -3.65
CA SER A 4 27.98 10.25 -4.20
C SER A 4 26.96 10.43 -3.07
N GLU A 5 27.11 11.50 -2.27
CA GLU A 5 26.07 11.94 -1.36
C GLU A 5 24.80 12.25 -2.17
N THR A 6 23.80 11.40 -2.01
CA THR A 6 22.48 11.66 -2.56
C THR A 6 21.92 12.91 -1.90
N PRO A 7 21.56 13.96 -2.67
CA PRO A 7 21.06 15.20 -2.10
C PRO A 7 19.84 14.89 -1.22
N SER A 8 19.89 15.41 0.00
CA SER A 8 18.88 15.15 1.03
C SER A 8 17.50 15.49 0.47
N ALA A 9 16.48 14.67 0.77
CA ALA A 9 15.10 14.93 0.34
C ALA A 9 14.62 16.36 0.70
N LYS A 10 15.21 16.94 1.75
CA LYS A 10 14.99 18.34 2.15
C LYS A 10 15.54 19.33 1.13
N GLU A 11 16.75 19.12 0.61
CA GLU A 11 17.39 19.99 -0.39
C GLU A 11 16.62 19.99 -1.72
N GLN A 12 16.11 18.82 -2.13
CA GLN A 12 15.26 18.73 -3.31
C GLN A 12 13.95 19.50 -3.12
N LEU A 13 13.32 19.38 -1.94
CA LEU A 13 12.10 20.12 -1.62
C LEU A 13 12.34 21.64 -1.59
N THR A 14 13.43 22.10 -0.97
CA THR A 14 13.78 23.53 -0.96
C THR A 14 14.07 24.06 -2.36
N ALA A 15 14.77 23.29 -3.19
CA ALA A 15 15.03 23.66 -4.58
C ALA A 15 13.73 23.78 -5.41
N HIS A 16 12.75 22.89 -5.19
CA HIS A 16 11.43 22.98 -5.82
C HIS A 16 10.63 24.21 -5.37
N PHE A 17 10.70 24.56 -4.08
CA PHE A 17 10.07 25.78 -3.57
C PHE A 17 10.73 27.03 -4.14
N GLU A 18 12.06 27.08 -4.19
CA GLU A 18 12.79 28.23 -4.73
C GLU A 18 12.54 28.40 -6.24
N LYS A 19 12.50 27.30 -6.98
CA LYS A 19 12.10 27.30 -8.40
C LYS A 19 10.67 27.79 -8.61
N SER A 20 9.72 27.33 -7.78
CA SER A 20 8.33 27.76 -7.89
C SER A 20 8.16 29.23 -7.49
N ALA A 21 8.83 29.66 -6.42
CA ALA A 21 8.80 31.05 -5.96
C ALA A 21 9.44 32.00 -6.96
N SER A 22 10.57 31.63 -7.57
CA SER A 22 11.21 32.43 -8.62
C SER A 22 10.34 32.54 -9.88
N ALA A 23 9.63 31.47 -10.26
CA ALA A 23 8.66 31.52 -11.36
C ALA A 23 7.51 32.49 -11.06
N VAL A 24 6.90 32.40 -9.88
CA VAL A 24 5.81 33.30 -9.47
C VAL A 24 6.29 34.76 -9.40
N ARG A 25 7.50 35.01 -8.88
CA ARG A 25 8.11 36.35 -8.88
C ARG A 25 8.34 36.87 -10.30
N GLY A 26 8.86 36.05 -11.20
CA GLY A 26 9.05 36.42 -12.60
C GLY A 26 7.74 36.82 -13.30
N TYR A 27 6.66 36.07 -13.06
CA TYR A 27 5.34 36.43 -13.58
C TYR A 27 4.77 37.70 -12.93
N ALA A 28 4.97 37.88 -11.63
CA ALA A 28 4.55 39.08 -10.91
C ALA A 28 5.28 40.33 -11.43
N ASP A 29 6.60 40.26 -11.61
CA ASP A 29 7.42 41.35 -12.15
C ASP A 29 7.03 41.69 -13.60
N GLN A 30 6.76 40.66 -14.42
CA GLN A 30 6.28 40.86 -15.78
C GLN A 30 4.89 41.51 -15.81
N PHE A 31 4.00 41.10 -14.92
CA PHE A 31 2.67 41.68 -14.80
C PHE A 31 2.72 43.13 -14.30
N GLU A 32 3.54 43.41 -13.30
CA GLU A 32 3.72 44.75 -12.75
C GLU A 32 4.26 45.71 -13.83
N SER A 33 5.29 45.29 -14.55
CA SER A 33 5.91 46.10 -15.59
C SER A 33 5.01 46.28 -16.82
N SER A 34 4.30 45.24 -17.24
CA SER A 34 3.53 45.25 -18.49
C SER A 34 2.11 45.81 -18.34
N TYR A 35 1.48 45.66 -17.17
CA TYR A 35 0.07 46.04 -16.97
C TYR A 35 -0.11 47.08 -15.86
N ALA A 36 0.51 46.88 -14.70
CA ALA A 36 0.26 47.76 -13.55
C ALA A 36 0.85 49.16 -13.75
N ARG A 37 2.13 49.26 -14.13
CA ARG A 37 2.81 50.55 -14.31
C ARG A 37 2.20 51.42 -15.42
N PRO A 38 1.88 50.90 -16.62
CA PRO A 38 1.26 51.69 -17.66
C PRO A 38 -0.15 52.14 -17.27
N ALA A 39 -0.95 51.23 -16.69
CA ALA A 39 -2.30 51.55 -16.26
C ALA A 39 -2.30 52.71 -15.26
N MET A 40 -1.50 52.65 -14.20
CA MET A 40 -1.45 53.72 -13.20
C MET A 40 -1.06 55.08 -13.80
N LYS A 41 -0.06 55.11 -14.70
CA LYS A 41 0.35 56.34 -15.39
C LYS A 41 -0.74 56.90 -16.30
N THR A 42 -1.46 56.04 -17.01
CA THR A 42 -2.58 56.48 -17.85
C THR A 42 -3.74 56.98 -17.00
N THR A 43 -4.08 56.28 -15.90
CA THR A 43 -5.20 56.69 -15.05
C THR A 43 -4.96 58.05 -14.43
N SER A 44 -3.74 58.33 -13.94
CA SER A 44 -3.42 59.66 -13.38
C SER A 44 -3.58 60.77 -14.40
N ALA A 45 -3.12 60.57 -15.64
CA ALA A 45 -3.27 61.56 -16.71
C ALA A 45 -4.75 61.82 -17.06
N TYR A 46 -5.59 60.77 -17.08
CA TYR A 46 -7.03 60.91 -17.35
C TYR A 46 -7.79 61.65 -16.23
N PHE A 47 -7.35 61.53 -14.98
CA PHE A 47 -7.95 62.27 -13.86
C PHE A 47 -7.73 63.79 -13.97
N ASP A 48 -6.58 64.21 -14.49
CA ASP A 48 -6.24 65.61 -14.67
C ASP A 48 -7.05 66.26 -15.81
N GLU A 49 -7.33 65.51 -16.88
CA GLU A 49 -8.03 66.03 -18.06
C GLU A 49 -9.57 66.06 -17.89
N TYR A 50 -10.15 65.05 -17.24
CA TYR A 50 -11.62 64.93 -17.07
C TYR A 50 -12.02 64.38 -15.67
N PRO A 51 -12.00 65.22 -14.62
CA PRO A 51 -12.19 64.75 -13.24
C PRO A 51 -13.59 64.19 -12.94
N ILE A 52 -14.63 64.71 -13.60
CA ILE A 52 -16.03 64.31 -13.36
C ILE A 52 -16.30 62.90 -13.92
N THR A 53 -15.87 62.61 -15.15
CA THR A 53 -16.08 61.29 -15.77
C THR A 53 -15.20 60.23 -15.11
N SER A 54 -13.95 60.58 -14.75
CA SER A 54 -13.02 59.65 -14.12
C SER A 54 -13.48 59.18 -12.74
N THR A 55 -14.01 60.09 -11.92
CA THR A 55 -14.60 59.73 -10.60
C THR A 55 -15.82 58.83 -10.73
N PHE A 56 -16.72 59.11 -11.69
CA PHE A 56 -17.87 58.26 -11.98
C PHE A 56 -17.45 56.84 -12.39
N VAL A 57 -16.51 56.72 -13.35
CA VAL A 57 -15.99 55.42 -13.81
C VAL A 57 -15.31 54.67 -12.65
N THR A 58 -14.57 55.36 -11.79
CA THR A 58 -13.88 54.73 -10.65
C THR A 58 -14.86 54.18 -9.62
N ILE A 59 -15.91 54.93 -9.28
CA ILE A 59 -16.96 54.47 -8.36
C ILE A 59 -17.73 53.31 -8.99
N PHE A 60 -18.10 53.42 -10.27
CA PHE A 60 -18.76 52.34 -11.00
C PHE A 60 -17.90 51.07 -11.07
N ALA A 61 -16.60 51.20 -11.38
CA ALA A 61 -15.65 50.10 -11.38
C ALA A 61 -15.53 49.47 -9.99
N SER A 62 -15.42 50.28 -8.93
CA SER A 62 -15.35 49.78 -7.55
C SER A 62 -16.61 49.01 -7.15
N LEU A 63 -17.79 49.52 -7.52
CA LEU A 63 -19.08 48.88 -7.26
C LEU A 63 -19.29 47.60 -8.08
N THR A 64 -18.73 47.52 -9.29
CA THR A 64 -18.87 46.34 -10.18
C THR A 64 -17.81 45.27 -9.92
N ILE A 65 -16.66 45.62 -9.35
CA ILE A 65 -15.65 44.64 -8.92
C ILE A 65 -16.24 43.70 -7.86
N PHE A 66 -17.06 44.21 -6.93
CA PHE A 66 -17.65 43.39 -5.87
C PHE A 66 -18.54 42.23 -6.40
N PRO A 67 -19.55 42.47 -7.26
CA PRO A 67 -20.35 41.39 -7.84
C PRO A 67 -19.53 40.47 -8.75
N VAL A 68 -18.52 40.97 -9.47
CA VAL A 68 -17.63 40.13 -10.29
C VAL A 68 -16.79 39.20 -9.41
N LEU A 69 -16.21 39.72 -8.34
CA LEU A 69 -15.37 38.95 -7.42
C LEU A 69 -16.19 37.88 -6.69
N THR A 70 -17.40 38.23 -6.22
CA THR A 70 -18.31 37.27 -5.58
C THR A 70 -18.77 36.19 -6.56
N PHE A 71 -19.04 36.54 -7.82
CA PHE A 71 -19.35 35.56 -8.86
C PHE A 71 -18.19 34.58 -9.11
N ILE A 72 -16.95 35.08 -9.24
CA ILE A 72 -15.76 34.24 -9.41
C ILE A 72 -15.55 33.33 -8.21
N ALA A 73 -15.65 33.88 -6.99
CA ALA A 73 -15.46 33.12 -5.76
C ALA A 73 -16.53 32.02 -5.60
N LEU A 74 -17.80 32.34 -5.84
CA LEU A 74 -18.89 31.36 -5.80
C LEU A 74 -18.74 30.30 -6.87
N SER A 75 -18.38 30.68 -8.11
CA SER A 75 -18.14 29.73 -9.20
C SER A 75 -17.02 28.73 -8.85
N LEU A 76 -15.87 29.23 -8.38
CA LEU A 76 -14.77 28.39 -7.93
C LEU A 76 -15.18 27.50 -6.75
N PHE A 77 -15.89 28.06 -5.76
CA PHE A 77 -16.38 27.31 -4.61
C PHE A 77 -17.32 26.17 -5.04
N THR A 78 -18.23 26.42 -5.98
CA THR A 78 -19.13 25.40 -6.53
C THR A 78 -18.36 24.31 -7.25
N ILE A 79 -17.38 24.65 -8.11
CA ILE A 79 -16.58 23.65 -8.83
C ILE A 79 -15.79 22.76 -7.84
N LEU A 80 -15.15 23.37 -6.84
CA LEU A 80 -14.40 22.64 -5.82
C LEU A 80 -15.30 21.76 -4.96
N SER A 81 -16.45 22.28 -4.53
CA SER A 81 -17.43 21.55 -3.72
C SER A 81 -17.98 20.34 -4.49
N LEU A 82 -18.36 20.51 -5.75
CA LEU A 82 -18.83 19.43 -6.61
C LEU A 82 -17.74 18.38 -6.86
N SER A 83 -16.50 18.81 -7.09
CA SER A 83 -15.36 17.91 -7.28
C SER A 83 -15.08 17.08 -6.03
N PHE A 84 -15.07 17.73 -4.86
CA PHE A 84 -14.88 17.04 -3.58
C PHE A 84 -16.02 16.06 -3.29
N LEU A 85 -17.27 16.47 -3.53
CA LEU A 85 -18.43 15.60 -3.36
C LEU A 85 -18.36 14.39 -4.29
N ALA A 86 -18.01 14.58 -5.56
CA ALA A 86 -17.83 13.50 -6.52
C ALA A 86 -16.75 12.51 -6.07
N LEU A 87 -15.60 13.01 -5.58
CA LEU A 87 -14.53 12.17 -5.04
C LEU A 87 -14.97 11.39 -3.80
N CYS A 88 -15.67 12.03 -2.86
CA CYS A 88 -16.22 11.37 -1.68
C CYS A 88 -17.22 10.27 -2.07
N CYS A 89 -18.16 10.57 -2.98
CA CYS A 89 -19.11 9.57 -3.47
C CYS A 89 -18.40 8.41 -4.18
N ALA A 90 -17.43 8.68 -5.05
CA ALA A 90 -16.65 7.66 -5.72
C ALA A 90 -15.89 6.77 -4.73
N PHE A 91 -15.32 7.35 -3.67
CA PHE A 91 -14.62 6.61 -2.63
C PHE A 91 -15.56 5.72 -1.80
N VAL A 92 -16.72 6.24 -1.41
CA VAL A 92 -17.75 5.48 -0.68
C VAL A 92 -18.27 4.32 -1.54
N VAL A 93 -18.58 4.56 -2.80
CA VAL A 93 -19.06 3.51 -3.71
C VAL A 93 -17.97 2.46 -3.95
N SER A 94 -16.74 2.89 -4.22
CA SER A 94 -15.61 1.97 -4.43
C SER A 94 -15.35 1.08 -3.20
N SER A 95 -15.29 1.69 -2.01
CA SER A 95 -15.09 0.94 -0.76
C SER A 95 -16.25 -0.02 -0.48
N ALA A 96 -17.50 0.40 -0.70
CA ALA A 96 -18.66 -0.48 -0.55
C ALA A 96 -18.62 -1.69 -1.48
N VAL A 97 -18.26 -1.48 -2.75
CA VAL A 97 -18.12 -2.56 -3.76
C VAL A 97 -17.01 -3.53 -3.35
N ILE A 98 -15.85 -3.03 -2.91
CA ILE A 98 -14.73 -3.87 -2.44
C ILE A 98 -15.15 -4.72 -1.23
N LEU A 99 -15.80 -4.12 -0.24
CA LEU A 99 -16.29 -4.83 0.95
C LEU A 99 -17.34 -5.89 0.60
N PHE A 100 -18.22 -5.58 -0.36
CA PHE A 100 -19.22 -6.52 -0.86
C PHE A 100 -18.57 -7.75 -1.51
N PHE A 101 -17.62 -7.55 -2.42
CA PHE A 101 -16.88 -8.66 -3.04
C PHE A 101 -16.04 -9.44 -2.04
N LEU A 102 -15.41 -8.77 -1.08
CA LEU A 102 -14.67 -9.43 0.00
C LEU A 102 -15.58 -10.33 0.84
N SER A 103 -16.79 -9.85 1.14
CA SER A 103 -17.80 -10.63 1.89
C SER A 103 -18.24 -11.88 1.12
N ILE A 104 -18.48 -11.75 -0.19
CA ILE A 104 -18.78 -12.90 -1.07
C ILE A 104 -17.61 -13.88 -1.10
N LEU A 105 -16.37 -13.39 -1.21
CA LEU A 105 -15.17 -14.22 -1.22
C LEU A 105 -15.03 -15.00 0.09
N ILE A 106 -15.18 -14.35 1.24
CA ILE A 106 -15.14 -15.02 2.55
C ILE A 106 -16.22 -16.10 2.64
N LEU A 107 -17.45 -15.79 2.22
CA LEU A 107 -18.54 -16.78 2.19
C LEU A 107 -18.21 -17.96 1.27
N CYS A 108 -17.62 -17.71 0.11
CA CYS A 108 -17.18 -18.74 -0.83
C CYS A 108 -16.10 -19.64 -0.23
N VAL A 109 -15.12 -19.06 0.48
CA VAL A 109 -14.05 -19.83 1.14
C VAL A 109 -14.62 -20.68 2.27
N ILE A 110 -15.53 -20.13 3.08
CA ILE A 110 -16.18 -20.85 4.17
C ILE A 110 -17.00 -22.03 3.62
N THR A 111 -17.82 -21.78 2.59
CA THR A 111 -18.63 -22.84 1.96
C THR A 111 -17.76 -23.91 1.31
N ALA A 112 -16.69 -23.53 0.61
CA ALA A 112 -15.72 -24.47 0.05
C ALA A 112 -15.02 -25.30 1.14
N PHE A 113 -14.67 -24.68 2.27
CA PHE A 113 -14.08 -25.38 3.41
C PHE A 113 -15.03 -26.44 3.99
N PHE A 114 -16.28 -26.08 4.24
CA PHE A 114 -17.29 -27.03 4.71
C PHE A 114 -17.59 -28.13 3.69
N ALA A 115 -17.72 -27.78 2.41
CA ALA A 115 -17.92 -28.75 1.34
C ALA A 115 -16.77 -29.74 1.27
N SER A 116 -15.52 -29.26 1.32
CA SER A 116 -14.32 -30.09 1.34
C SER A 116 -14.30 -31.03 2.54
N GLY A 117 -14.61 -30.53 3.75
CA GLY A 117 -14.73 -31.35 4.95
C GLY A 117 -15.81 -32.43 4.82
N PHE A 118 -16.98 -32.07 4.29
CA PHE A 118 -18.09 -33.00 4.06
C PHE A 118 -17.72 -34.09 3.05
N PHE A 119 -17.13 -33.72 1.91
CA PHE A 119 -16.66 -34.70 0.92
C PHE A 119 -15.57 -35.61 1.48
N THR A 120 -14.66 -35.08 2.28
CA THR A 120 -13.62 -35.88 2.95
C THR A 120 -14.25 -36.88 3.92
N ALA A 121 -15.21 -36.45 4.74
CA ALA A 121 -15.94 -37.33 5.65
C ALA A 121 -16.73 -38.42 4.91
N LEU A 122 -17.39 -38.06 3.80
CA LEU A 122 -18.09 -39.02 2.94
C LEU A 122 -17.15 -40.03 2.29
N ALA A 123 -16.00 -39.58 1.79
CA ALA A 123 -14.99 -40.45 1.19
C ALA A 123 -14.44 -41.44 2.23
N ILE A 124 -14.12 -40.97 3.45
CA ILE A 124 -13.68 -41.82 4.56
C ILE A 124 -14.79 -42.82 4.93
N SER A 125 -16.03 -42.36 5.08
CA SER A 125 -17.18 -43.21 5.42
C SER A 125 -17.40 -44.30 4.37
N THR A 126 -17.39 -43.93 3.09
CA THR A 126 -17.54 -44.85 1.96
C THR A 126 -16.41 -45.87 1.90
N TYR A 127 -15.16 -45.43 2.12
CA TYR A 127 -14.00 -46.30 2.20
C TYR A 127 -14.12 -47.31 3.35
N LEU A 128 -14.49 -46.85 4.55
CA LEU A 128 -14.69 -47.71 5.72
C LEU A 128 -15.82 -48.72 5.50
N LEU A 129 -16.94 -48.29 4.91
CA LEU A 129 -18.06 -49.17 4.56
C LEU A 129 -17.67 -50.21 3.52
N TRP A 130 -17.03 -49.79 2.43
CA TRP A 130 -16.54 -50.71 1.39
C TRP A 130 -15.60 -51.75 1.98
N ARG A 131 -14.63 -51.30 2.79
CA ARG A 131 -13.68 -52.19 3.47
C ARG A 131 -14.37 -53.13 4.46
N PHE A 132 -15.32 -52.64 5.23
CA PHE A 132 -16.13 -53.46 6.12
C PHE A 132 -16.88 -54.56 5.37
N VAL A 133 -17.55 -54.22 4.26
CA VAL A 133 -18.24 -55.19 3.39
C VAL A 133 -17.28 -56.25 2.86
N THR A 134 -16.07 -55.87 2.44
CA THR A 134 -15.07 -56.84 1.97
C THR A 134 -14.62 -57.81 3.07
N LEU A 135 -14.35 -57.32 4.30
CA LEU A 135 -13.92 -58.16 5.43
C LEU A 135 -15.03 -59.11 5.91
N VAL A 136 -16.27 -58.64 5.98
CA VAL A 136 -17.42 -59.47 6.36
C VAL A 136 -17.65 -60.58 5.33
N ARG A 137 -17.47 -60.27 4.04
CA ARG A 137 -17.61 -61.26 2.96
C ARG A 137 -16.51 -62.33 2.98
N SER A 138 -15.27 -61.98 3.37
CA SER A 138 -14.16 -62.94 3.41
C SER A 138 -14.11 -63.79 4.68
N ASN A 139 -14.41 -63.21 5.85
CA ASN A 139 -14.17 -63.85 7.16
C ASN A 139 -15.44 -64.12 7.98
N GLY A 140 -16.63 -63.80 7.48
CA GLY A 140 -17.89 -64.01 8.19
C GLY A 140 -18.00 -63.18 9.48
N ARG A 141 -18.43 -63.80 10.59
CA ARG A 141 -18.69 -63.10 11.88
C ARG A 141 -17.41 -62.58 12.55
N ASP A 142 -16.27 -63.24 12.33
CA ASP A 142 -14.97 -62.82 12.87
C ASP A 142 -14.40 -61.59 12.14
N GLY A 143 -14.97 -61.22 10.99
CA GLY A 143 -14.64 -59.99 10.28
C GLY A 143 -14.96 -58.72 11.09
N LEU A 144 -15.99 -58.75 11.96
CA LEU A 144 -16.39 -57.58 12.76
C LEU A 144 -15.34 -57.22 13.82
N SER A 145 -14.87 -58.22 14.57
CA SER A 145 -13.93 -58.01 15.67
C SER A 145 -12.55 -57.60 15.16
N SER A 146 -12.09 -58.21 14.06
CA SER A 146 -10.82 -57.83 13.42
C SER A 146 -10.86 -56.41 12.84
N TRP A 147 -11.96 -56.01 12.20
CA TRP A 147 -12.14 -54.65 11.68
C TRP A 147 -12.16 -53.59 12.80
N ALA A 148 -12.84 -53.85 13.92
CA ALA A 148 -12.91 -52.92 15.04
C ALA A 148 -11.53 -52.71 15.69
N VAL A 149 -10.76 -53.80 15.86
CA VAL A 149 -9.39 -53.74 16.39
C VAL A 149 -8.47 -52.99 15.43
N GLU A 150 -8.56 -53.26 14.12
CA GLU A 150 -7.72 -52.57 13.12
C GLU A 150 -8.03 -51.06 13.07
N THR A 151 -9.31 -50.69 13.05
CA THR A 151 -9.75 -49.29 12.96
C THR A 151 -9.32 -48.52 14.21
N LYS A 152 -9.51 -49.10 15.40
CA LYS A 152 -9.08 -48.50 16.67
C LYS A 152 -7.56 -48.31 16.71
N THR A 153 -6.79 -49.29 16.24
CA THR A 153 -5.31 -49.24 16.25
C THR A 153 -4.76 -48.19 15.28
N ARG A 154 -5.40 -47.99 14.13
CA ARG A 154 -4.98 -46.97 13.15
C ARG A 154 -5.30 -45.54 13.59
N PHE A 155 -6.43 -45.31 14.26
CA PHE A 155 -6.82 -43.96 14.73
C PHE A 155 -6.13 -43.53 16.03
N ILE A 156 -5.77 -44.47 16.91
CA ILE A 156 -5.22 -44.14 18.23
C ILE A 156 -3.69 -44.16 18.26
N ARG A 157 -2.99 -44.45 17.16
CA ARG A 157 -1.52 -44.55 17.17
C ARG A 157 -0.93 -43.21 17.64
N PRO A 158 -0.40 -43.10 18.87
CA PRO A 158 0.16 -41.86 19.34
C PRO A 158 1.34 -41.54 18.45
N LYS A 159 1.43 -40.29 17.98
CA LYS A 159 2.56 -39.77 17.23
C LYS A 159 3.81 -40.05 18.07
N ARG A 160 4.54 -41.13 17.75
CA ARG A 160 5.79 -41.49 18.40
C ARG A 160 6.69 -40.28 18.19
N ARG A 161 6.88 -39.47 19.24
CA ARG A 161 7.91 -38.44 19.25
C ARG A 161 9.19 -39.18 18.95
N GLU A 162 9.75 -38.96 17.76
CA GLU A 162 11.17 -39.21 17.56
C GLU A 162 11.88 -38.42 18.65
N PRO A 163 12.69 -39.07 19.50
CA PRO A 163 13.62 -38.32 20.33
C PRO A 163 14.49 -37.54 19.35
N SER A 164 14.30 -36.22 19.36
CA SER A 164 15.27 -35.30 18.79
C SER A 164 16.55 -35.55 19.58
N ASP A 165 17.45 -36.35 19.00
CA ASP A 165 18.86 -36.39 19.37
C ASP A 165 19.46 -35.01 19.02
N GLU A 166 19.01 -33.99 19.76
CA GLU A 166 19.73 -32.75 19.97
C GLU A 166 20.87 -33.11 20.93
N SER A 167 21.84 -33.86 20.39
CA SER A 167 23.19 -33.91 20.92
C SER A 167 23.67 -32.49 20.97
N ALA A 168 23.58 -31.91 22.17
CA ALA A 168 24.29 -30.73 22.58
C ALA A 168 25.78 -30.92 22.23
N VAL A 169 26.19 -30.40 21.08
CA VAL A 169 27.59 -30.14 20.77
C VAL A 169 27.98 -29.01 21.72
N VAL A 170 28.51 -29.40 22.87
CA VAL A 170 29.26 -28.53 23.77
C VAL A 170 30.49 -28.08 22.98
N VAL A 171 30.39 -26.91 22.35
CA VAL A 171 31.54 -26.19 21.82
C VAL A 171 32.34 -25.71 23.03
N ASP A 172 33.33 -26.51 23.41
CA ASP A 172 34.40 -26.15 24.33
C ASP A 172 35.18 -24.98 23.72
N MET A 173 34.81 -23.77 24.15
CA MET A 173 35.45 -22.52 23.73
C MET A 173 36.73 -22.35 24.53
N LYS A 174 37.77 -23.10 24.13
CA LYS A 174 39.11 -23.01 24.67
C LYS A 174 39.81 -21.78 24.10
N GLU A 175 40.00 -20.79 24.98
CA GLU A 175 40.94 -19.67 24.81
C GLU A 175 42.28 -20.15 24.24
N ALA A 176 42.74 -19.47 23.18
CA ALA A 176 44.13 -19.50 22.76
C ALA A 176 44.68 -18.07 22.81
N PRO A 177 45.73 -17.80 23.60
CA PRO A 177 46.53 -16.60 23.47
C PRO A 177 47.53 -16.75 22.32
N SER A 178 47.77 -15.61 21.70
CA SER A 178 48.75 -15.29 20.67
C SER A 178 50.15 -15.80 21.01
N GLU A 179 50.81 -16.47 20.07
CA GLU A 179 52.27 -16.40 19.85
C GLU A 179 52.58 -16.79 18.40
N ASP A 180 52.91 -15.75 17.62
CA ASP A 180 54.18 -15.59 16.92
C ASP A 180 54.85 -16.75 16.13
N ILE A 181 55.29 -16.35 14.94
CA ILE A 181 56.62 -16.61 14.37
C ILE A 181 56.80 -17.80 13.37
N LEU A 182 57.36 -17.39 12.22
CA LEU A 182 58.24 -18.06 11.25
C LEU A 182 57.64 -18.89 10.09
N VAL A 183 57.74 -18.25 8.92
CA VAL A 183 58.62 -18.64 7.80
C VAL A 183 58.44 -20.05 7.22
N GLY A 184 58.03 -20.09 5.96
CA GLY A 184 58.18 -21.30 5.15
C GLY A 184 57.67 -21.15 3.73
N ASN A 185 58.44 -20.43 2.92
CA ASN A 185 58.77 -20.73 1.51
C ASN A 185 57.76 -21.44 0.58
N VAL A 186 57.48 -20.75 -0.53
CA VAL A 186 57.77 -21.20 -1.91
C VAL A 186 57.38 -22.64 -2.28
N LYS A 187 56.34 -22.78 -3.10
CA LYS A 187 56.49 -23.50 -4.37
C LYS A 187 55.46 -23.09 -5.41
N GLN A 188 55.98 -22.66 -6.56
CA GLN A 188 55.29 -22.54 -7.84
C GLN A 188 54.77 -23.91 -8.31
N GLU A 189 53.63 -23.94 -9.01
CA GLU A 189 53.59 -24.71 -10.26
C GLU A 189 52.52 -24.14 -11.22
N ASN A 190 53.00 -23.72 -12.39
CA ASN A 190 52.25 -23.38 -13.58
C ASN A 190 51.86 -24.67 -14.32
N SER A 191 50.60 -24.80 -14.75
CA SER A 191 50.18 -25.12 -16.13
C SER A 191 48.67 -25.13 -16.23
#